data_AF-A0A7J3QFG6-F1
#
_entry.id   AF-A0A7J3QFG6-F1
#
_cell.length_a   1.000
_cell.length_b   1.000
_cell.length_c   1.000
_cell.angle_alpha   90.00
_cell.angle_beta   90.00
_cell.angle_gamma   90.00
#
_symmetry.space_group_name_H-M   'P 1'
#
loop_
_entity.id
_entity.type
_entity.pdbx_description
1 polymer ?
#
loop_
_entity_poly.entity_id
_entity_poly.type
_entity_poly.pdbx_seq_one_letter_code
_entity_poly.pdbx_strand_id
1 'polypeptide(L)'
;QELTERLKKSRRKREIRKRLKAERMKLGEAARKYREKKNRLLETCGQRIKRMKEKIRDAEIKLILARKTRDYNLGTSLKSYIDPRVYASWARKLGYDWKQFYPKSLHKKFSWVDEELG
;
A
#
# COMPACT_ATOMS: atom_id res chain seq x y z
N GLN A 1 -72.69 -8.15 -9.28
CA GLN A 1 -72.09 -7.46 -8.11
C GLN A 1 -70.91 -8.23 -7.51
N GLU A 2 -70.95 -9.56 -7.46
CA GLU A 2 -69.85 -10.37 -6.88
C GLU A 2 -68.56 -10.42 -7.74
N LEU A 3 -68.71 -10.56 -9.06
CA LEU A 3 -67.59 -10.55 -10.03
C LEU A 3 -66.80 -9.24 -10.01
N THR A 4 -67.49 -8.11 -9.88
CA THR A 4 -66.89 -6.77 -9.78
C THR A 4 -66.09 -6.60 -8.49
N GLU A 5 -66.56 -7.16 -7.38
CA GLU A 5 -65.82 -7.14 -6.10
C GLU A 5 -64.61 -8.07 -6.11
N ARG A 6 -64.69 -9.23 -6.77
CA ARG A 6 -63.53 -10.11 -7.00
C ARG A 6 -62.46 -9.43 -7.86
N LEU A 7 -62.85 -8.73 -8.93
CA LEU A 7 -61.95 -7.95 -9.79
C LEU A 7 -61.28 -6.80 -9.01
N LYS A 8 -62.03 -6.05 -8.20
CA LYS A 8 -61.49 -5.01 -7.32
C LYS A 8 -60.48 -5.56 -6.31
N LYS A 9 -60.79 -6.69 -5.63
CA LYS A 9 -59.87 -7.37 -4.70
C LYS A 9 -58.58 -7.83 -5.40
N SER A 10 -58.69 -8.42 -6.59
CA SER A 10 -57.53 -8.87 -7.37
C SER A 10 -56.62 -7.70 -7.78
N ARG A 11 -57.21 -6.59 -8.24
CA ARG A 11 -56.49 -5.35 -8.59
C ARG A 11 -55.75 -4.78 -7.38
N ARG A 12 -56.42 -4.69 -6.22
CA ARG A 12 -55.82 -4.22 -4.96
C ARG A 12 -54.66 -5.10 -4.50
N LYS A 13 -54.80 -6.43 -4.59
CA LYS A 13 -53.72 -7.40 -4.29
C LYS A 13 -52.51 -7.21 -5.22
N ARG A 14 -52.75 -6.91 -6.49
CA ARG A 14 -51.69 -6.65 -7.49
C ARG A 14 -50.94 -5.35 -7.20
N GLU A 15 -51.65 -4.30 -6.80
CA GLU A 15 -51.04 -3.02 -6.38
C GLU A 15 -50.20 -3.16 -5.11
N ILE A 16 -50.69 -3.89 -4.10
CA ILE A 16 -49.93 -4.20 -2.89
C ILE A 16 -48.64 -4.95 -3.23
N ARG A 17 -48.72 -5.98 -4.10
CA ARG A 17 -47.53 -6.71 -4.58
C ARG A 17 -46.54 -5.82 -5.32
N LYS A 18 -47.02 -4.90 -6.17
CA LYS A 18 -46.17 -3.93 -6.88
C LYS A 18 -45.45 -3.00 -5.90
N ARG A 19 -46.15 -2.49 -4.88
CA ARG A 19 -45.58 -1.64 -3.83
C ARG A 19 -44.51 -2.38 -3.01
N LEU A 20 -44.81 -3.58 -2.54
CA LEU A 20 -43.85 -4.45 -1.84
C LEU A 20 -42.61 -4.75 -2.69
N LYS A 21 -42.78 -4.99 -4.00
CA LYS A 21 -41.65 -5.20 -4.91
C LYS A 21 -40.78 -3.95 -5.04
N ALA A 22 -41.41 -2.78 -5.19
CA ALA A 22 -40.69 -1.51 -5.27
C ALA A 22 -39.95 -1.18 -3.97
N GLU A 23 -40.56 -1.45 -2.82
CA GLU A 23 -39.95 -1.25 -1.50
C GLU A 23 -38.77 -2.18 -1.27
N ARG A 24 -38.90 -3.47 -1.63
CA ARG A 24 -37.78 -4.43 -1.62
C ARG A 24 -36.63 -4.01 -2.53
N MET A 25 -36.92 -3.49 -3.73
CA MET A 25 -35.89 -2.96 -4.63
C MET A 25 -35.14 -1.79 -4.01
N LYS A 26 -35.86 -0.81 -3.45
CA LYS A 26 -35.26 0.35 -2.75
C LYS A 26 -34.38 -0.09 -1.58
N LEU A 27 -34.85 -1.05 -0.77
CA LEU A 27 -34.08 -1.59 0.34
C LEU A 27 -32.81 -2.33 -0.14
N GLY A 28 -32.92 -3.09 -1.23
CA GLY A 28 -31.79 -3.76 -1.87
C GLY A 28 -30.74 -2.79 -2.40
N GLU A 29 -31.17 -1.70 -3.05
CA GLU A 29 -30.30 -0.63 -3.53
C GLU A 29 -29.62 0.12 -2.38
N ALA A 30 -30.35 0.45 -1.31
CA ALA A 30 -29.78 1.08 -0.12
C ALA A 30 -28.74 0.17 0.54
N ALA A 31 -29.04 -1.11 0.70
CA ALA A 31 -28.11 -2.10 1.25
C ALA A 31 -26.87 -2.28 0.35
N ARG A 32 -27.03 -2.23 -0.97
CA ARG A 32 -25.91 -2.26 -1.92
C ARG A 32 -25.00 -1.05 -1.76
N LYS A 33 -25.56 0.17 -1.76
CA LYS A 33 -24.79 1.42 -1.57
C LYS A 33 -24.04 1.41 -0.23
N TYR A 34 -24.68 0.92 0.84
CA TYR A 34 -24.04 0.78 2.14
C TYR A 34 -22.85 -0.19 2.09
N ARG A 35 -23.01 -1.37 1.47
CA ARG A 35 -21.92 -2.34 1.31
C ARG A 35 -20.76 -1.78 0.50
N GLU A 36 -21.05 -1.09 -0.60
CA GLU A 36 -20.03 -0.45 -1.44
C GLU A 36 -19.24 0.62 -0.64
N LYS A 37 -19.95 1.48 0.11
CA LYS A 37 -19.31 2.48 0.98
C LYS A 37 -18.45 1.84 2.07
N LYS A 38 -18.96 0.77 2.71
CA LYS A 38 -18.23 0.01 3.73
C LYS A 38 -16.96 -0.63 3.15
N ASN A 39 -17.05 -1.27 1.99
CA ASN A 39 -15.90 -1.92 1.35
C ASN A 39 -14.83 -0.91 0.97
N ARG A 40 -15.21 0.25 0.41
CA ARG A 40 -14.28 1.34 0.11
C ARG A 40 -13.58 1.87 1.36
N LEU A 41 -14.30 2.00 2.47
CA LEU A 41 -13.71 2.39 3.75
C LEU A 41 -12.71 1.35 4.26
N LEU A 42 -13.06 0.06 4.19
CA LEU A 42 -12.17 -1.03 4.61
C LEU A 42 -10.89 -1.08 3.77
N GLU A 43 -11.00 -0.91 2.45
CA GLU A 43 -9.86 -0.88 1.54
C GLU A 43 -8.92 0.28 1.86
N THR A 44 -9.46 1.50 1.99
CA THR A 44 -8.66 2.69 2.33
C THR A 44 -8.00 2.59 3.71
N CYS A 45 -8.72 2.05 4.71
CA CYS A 45 -8.15 1.75 6.02
C CYS A 45 -7.04 0.70 5.93
N GLY A 46 -7.24 -0.39 5.17
CA GLY A 46 -6.24 -1.44 4.95
C GLY A 46 -4.96 -0.90 4.32
N GLN A 47 -5.08 -0.09 3.27
CA GLN A 47 -3.93 0.58 2.63
C GLN A 47 -3.22 1.55 3.59
N ARG A 48 -3.97 2.27 4.43
CA ARG A 48 -3.37 3.15 5.45
C ARG A 48 -2.60 2.35 6.49
N ILE A 49 -3.17 1.25 6.98
CA ILE A 49 -2.50 0.37 7.95
C ILE A 49 -1.21 -0.20 7.33
N LYS A 50 -1.24 -0.67 6.09
CA LYS A 50 -0.05 -1.18 5.40
C LYS A 50 1.06 -0.13 5.35
N ARG A 51 0.75 1.08 4.90
CA ARG A 51 1.71 2.21 4.83
C ARG A 51 2.26 2.58 6.21
N MET A 52 1.42 2.55 7.26
CA MET A 52 1.89 2.85 8.62
C MET A 52 2.81 1.75 9.16
N LYS A 53 2.53 0.48 8.88
CA LYS A 53 3.41 -0.63 9.25
C LYS A 53 4.79 -0.53 8.58
N GLU A 54 4.83 -0.15 7.30
CA GLU A 54 6.09 0.10 6.58
C GLU A 54 6.88 1.24 7.23
N LYS A 55 6.22 2.37 7.55
CA LYS A 55 6.85 3.50 8.24
C LYS A 55 7.39 3.14 9.62
N ILE A 56 6.66 2.33 10.39
CA ILE A 56 7.11 1.85 11.70
C ILE A 56 8.37 1.01 11.54
N ARG A 57 8.36 0.07 10.60
CA ARG A 57 9.53 -0.78 10.31
C ARG A 57 10.75 0.05 9.91
N ASP A 58 10.58 1.03 9.03
CA ASP A 58 11.66 1.93 8.62
C ASP A 58 12.22 2.73 9.80
N ALA A 59 11.35 3.21 10.70
CA ALA A 59 11.74 3.94 11.90
C ALA A 59 12.50 3.04 12.89
N GLU A 60 12.06 1.80 13.07
CA GLU A 60 12.73 0.80 13.93
C GLU A 60 14.13 0.50 13.41
N ILE A 61 14.29 0.26 12.11
CA ILE A 61 15.60 0.01 11.48
C ILE A 61 16.53 1.21 11.70
N LYS A 62 16.03 2.43 11.47
CA LYS A 62 16.81 3.66 11.69
C LYS A 62 17.21 3.84 13.15
N LEU A 63 16.32 3.54 14.10
CA LEU A 63 16.60 3.61 15.52
C LEU A 63 17.68 2.60 15.94
N ILE A 64 17.57 1.36 15.48
CA ILE A 64 18.55 0.31 15.74
C ILE A 64 19.91 0.71 15.16
N LEU A 65 19.94 1.21 13.93
CA LEU A 65 21.16 1.69 13.30
C LEU A 65 21.80 2.81 14.12
N ALA A 66 21.05 3.86 14.46
CA ALA A 66 21.54 4.99 15.24
C ALA A 66 22.09 4.57 16.61
N ARG A 67 21.44 3.61 17.29
CA ARG A 67 21.93 3.07 18.56
C ARG A 67 23.22 2.28 18.41
N LYS A 68 23.31 1.41 17.39
CA LYS A 68 24.50 0.58 17.14
C LYS A 68 25.69 1.39 16.65
N THR A 69 25.45 2.48 15.92
CA THR A 69 26.51 3.32 15.33
C THR A 69 26.77 4.60 16.14
N ARG A 70 26.23 4.72 17.36
CA ARG A 70 26.34 5.93 18.17
C ARG A 70 27.80 6.34 18.42
N ASP A 71 28.64 5.35 18.70
CA ASP A 71 30.01 5.57 19.14
C ASP A 71 31.04 5.36 17.99
N TYR A 72 30.57 5.19 16.74
CA TYR A 72 31.41 4.86 15.57
C TYR A 72 31.32 5.90 14.45
N ASN A 73 32.47 6.43 14.02
CA ASN A 73 32.54 7.30 12.84
C ASN A 73 32.75 6.50 11.55
N LEU A 74 31.67 5.87 11.05
CA LEU A 74 31.69 5.05 9.84
C LEU A 74 32.04 5.84 8.56
N GLY A 75 31.89 7.16 8.57
CA GLY A 75 32.13 8.01 7.40
C GLY A 75 33.61 8.05 7.00
N THR A 76 34.53 8.00 7.96
CA THR A 76 35.97 8.00 7.68
C THR A 76 36.40 6.68 7.06
N SER A 77 36.00 5.55 7.64
CA SER A 77 36.26 4.21 7.10
C SER A 77 35.74 4.07 5.68
N LEU A 78 34.50 4.51 5.43
CA LEU A 78 33.85 4.43 4.11
C LEU A 78 34.59 5.24 3.02
N LYS A 79 35.18 6.39 3.36
CA LYS A 79 35.81 7.30 2.40
C LYS A 79 37.25 6.92 2.02
N SER A 80 37.97 6.32 2.96
CA SER A 80 39.43 6.21 2.88
C SER A 80 39.98 4.81 3.11
N TYR A 81 39.28 3.96 3.86
CA TYR A 81 39.83 2.67 4.32
C TYR A 81 39.18 1.45 3.66
N ILE A 82 37.98 1.61 3.08
CA ILE A 82 37.25 0.55 2.39
C ILE A 82 37.42 0.72 0.88
N ASP A 83 37.88 -0.33 0.20
CA ASP A 83 37.93 -0.37 -1.26
C ASP A 83 36.49 -0.38 -1.84
N PRO A 84 36.11 0.59 -2.67
CA PRO A 84 34.77 0.68 -3.23
C PRO A 84 34.40 -0.51 -4.16
N ARG A 85 35.38 -1.24 -4.73
CA ARG A 85 35.12 -2.46 -5.52
C ARG A 85 34.47 -3.56 -4.68
N VAL A 86 34.83 -3.66 -3.39
CA VAL A 86 34.25 -4.65 -2.48
C VAL A 86 32.76 -4.40 -2.31
N TYR A 87 32.38 -3.15 -2.06
CA TYR A 87 30.97 -2.75 -1.98
C TYR A 87 30.25 -2.90 -3.30
N ALA A 88 30.90 -2.59 -4.42
CA ALA A 88 30.28 -2.70 -5.73
C ALA A 88 30.06 -4.15 -6.18
N SER A 89 31.00 -5.06 -5.90
CA SER A 89 30.80 -6.50 -6.10
C SER A 89 29.66 -7.04 -5.23
N TRP A 90 29.62 -6.64 -3.96
CA TRP A 90 28.55 -7.04 -3.04
C TRP A 90 27.18 -6.48 -3.46
N ALA A 91 27.10 -5.20 -3.83
CA ALA A 91 25.87 -4.56 -4.29
C ALA A 91 25.36 -5.22 -5.58
N ARG A 92 26.25 -5.51 -6.54
CA ARG A 92 25.90 -6.20 -7.79
C ARG A 92 25.29 -7.58 -7.54
N LYS A 93 25.84 -8.37 -6.60
CA LYS A 93 25.28 -9.67 -6.21
C LYS A 93 23.85 -9.58 -5.67
N LEU A 94 23.50 -8.45 -5.05
CA LEU A 94 22.17 -8.18 -4.50
C LEU A 94 21.24 -7.43 -5.48
N GLY A 95 21.71 -7.11 -6.68
CA GLY A 95 20.94 -6.33 -7.67
C GLY A 95 20.84 -4.84 -7.35
N TYR A 96 21.74 -4.30 -6.50
CA TYR A 96 21.81 -2.88 -6.16
C TYR A 96 22.96 -2.18 -6.89
N ASP A 97 22.78 -0.89 -7.12
CA ASP A 97 23.85 0.00 -7.57
C ASP A 97 24.69 0.44 -6.36
N TRP A 98 26.01 0.35 -6.48
CA TRP A 98 26.94 0.80 -5.45
C TRP A 98 26.79 2.29 -5.13
N LYS A 99 26.31 3.10 -6.09
CA LYS A 99 26.04 4.54 -5.91
C LYS A 99 24.96 4.82 -4.85
N GLN A 100 24.14 3.83 -4.50
CA GLN A 100 23.15 3.95 -3.42
C GLN A 100 23.78 3.94 -2.03
N PHE A 101 25.00 3.39 -1.87
CA PHE A 101 25.70 3.28 -0.59
C PHE A 101 26.66 4.42 -0.32
N TYR A 102 27.11 5.11 -1.37
CA TYR A 102 28.04 6.24 -1.26
C TYR A 102 27.32 7.58 -1.49
N PRO A 103 27.66 8.63 -0.72
CA PRO A 103 27.21 10.00 -1.03
C PRO A 103 27.62 10.45 -2.44
N LYS A 104 26.82 11.34 -3.04
CA LYS A 104 27.07 11.89 -4.39
C LYS A 104 28.47 12.48 -4.58
N SER A 105 29.04 13.05 -3.53
CA SER A 105 30.40 13.60 -3.57
C SER A 105 31.49 12.56 -3.81
N LEU A 106 31.26 11.29 -3.45
CA LEU A 106 32.20 10.19 -3.64
C LEU A 106 32.02 9.46 -4.97
N HIS A 107 30.90 9.65 -5.67
CA HIS A 107 30.66 8.99 -6.96
C HIS A 107 31.74 9.35 -7.99
N LYS A 108 32.15 10.62 -8.03
CA LYS A 108 33.24 11.07 -8.93
C LYS A 108 34.61 10.50 -8.53
N LYS A 109 34.87 10.33 -7.24
CA LYS A 109 36.13 9.75 -6.72
C LYS A 109 36.27 8.27 -7.10
N PHE A 110 35.14 7.57 -7.19
CA PHE A 110 35.07 6.13 -7.43
C PHE A 110 34.49 5.78 -8.81
N SER A 111 34.53 6.70 -9.78
CA SER A 111 33.97 6.48 -11.12
C SER A 111 34.64 5.33 -11.86
N TRP A 112 35.93 5.11 -11.61
CA TRP A 112 36.73 4.02 -12.17
C TRP A 112 36.28 2.63 -11.72
N VAL A 113 35.46 2.52 -10.66
CA VAL A 113 34.97 1.22 -10.16
C VAL A 113 34.06 0.53 -11.17
N ASP A 114 33.30 1.31 -11.94
CA ASP A 114 32.44 0.77 -13.00
C ASP A 114 33.27 0.21 -14.18
N GLU A 115 34.43 0.82 -14.47
CA GLU A 115 35.32 0.43 -15.58
C GLU A 115 36.07 -0.86 -15.30
N GLU A 116 36.44 -1.11 -14.04
CA GLU A 116 37.22 -2.30 -13.65
C GLU A 116 36.37 -3.50 -13.21
N LEU A 117 35.08 -3.27 -12.94
CA LEU A 117 34.11 -4.33 -12.72
C LEU A 117 33.38 -4.73 -14.01
N GLY A 118 33.65 -4.06 -15.13
CA GLY A 118 33.24 -4.48 -16.47
C GLY A 118 34.04 -5.67 -16.95
#